data_AF-A0A858WS96-F1
#
_entry.id   AF-A0A858WS96-F1
#
_cell.length_a   1.000
_cell.length_b   1.000
_cell.length_c   1.000
_cell.angle_alpha   90.00
_cell.angle_beta   90.00
_cell.angle_gamma   90.00
#
_symmetry.space_group_name_H-M   'P 1'
#
loop_
_entity.id
_entity.type
_entity.pdbx_description
1 polymer ?
#
loop_
_entity_poly.entity_id
_entity_poly.type
_entity_poly.pdbx_seq_one_letter_code
_entity_poly.pdbx_strand_id
1 'polypeptide(L)' 'MPKYTFEMLGETTPQHLFLTDDNAAWSELVTLCGEILRDVDGKLPPKAQLEMRLSNEGGKELATLRIDADRHTENPT' A
#
# COMPACT_ATOMS: atom_id res chain seq x y z
N MET A 1 0.90 15.19 17.91
CA MET A 1 0.84 13.94 17.13
C MET A 1 1.48 14.24 15.78
N PRO A 2 2.57 13.54 15.41
CA PRO A 2 3.21 13.71 14.10
C PRO A 2 2.25 13.43 12.95
N LYS A 3 2.43 14.14 11.83
CA LYS A 3 1.72 13.89 10.58
C LYS A 3 2.43 12.78 9.80
N TYR A 4 1.66 11.84 9.28
CA TYR A 4 2.11 10.80 8.35
C TYR A 4 1.35 10.91 7.03
N THR A 5 2.01 10.50 5.97
CA THR A 5 1.49 10.52 4.60
C THR A 5 1.52 9.11 4.04
N PHE A 6 0.38 8.66 3.53
CA PHE A 6 0.19 7.36 2.91
C PHE A 6 -0.13 7.59 1.43
N GLU A 7 0.70 7.04 0.56
CA GLU A 7 0.63 7.22 -0.89
C GLU A 7 0.40 5.87 -1.55
N MET A 8 -0.66 5.76 -2.35
CA MET A 8 -0.91 4.57 -3.17
C MET A 8 -0.47 4.83 -4.61
N LEU A 9 0.26 3.88 -5.18
CA LEU A 9 0.67 3.95 -6.58
C LEU A 9 -0.56 3.97 -7.50
N GLY A 10 -0.66 5.02 -8.31
CA GLY A 10 -1.77 5.22 -9.23
C GLY A 10 -2.89 6.13 -8.69
N GLU A 11 -2.87 6.46 -7.40
CA GLU A 11 -3.74 7.48 -6.83
C GLU A 11 -3.08 8.86 -6.82
N THR A 12 -3.87 9.91 -7.03
CA THR A 12 -3.38 11.29 -7.09
C THR A 12 -3.49 12.03 -5.77
N THR A 13 -4.23 11.47 -4.81
CA THR A 13 -4.52 12.13 -3.54
C THR A 13 -3.98 11.30 -2.38
N PRO A 14 -2.85 11.68 -1.77
CA PRO A 14 -2.34 10.99 -0.60
C PRO A 14 -3.28 11.14 0.60
N GLN A 15 -3.33 10.12 1.45
CA GLN A 15 -4.01 10.21 2.74
C GLN A 15 -3.04 10.75 3.79
N HIS A 16 -3.55 11.60 4.67
CA HIS A 16 -2.77 12.17 5.78
C HIS A 16 -3.43 11.87 7.12
N LEU A 17 -2.66 11.33 8.05
CA LEU A 17 -3.14 10.99 9.40
C LEU A 17 -2.19 11.55 10.46
N PHE A 18 -2.76 11.97 11.59
CA PHE A 18 -2.00 12.35 12.78
C PHE A 18 -1.98 11.16 13.73
N LEU A 19 -0.81 10.54 13.90
CA LEU A 19 -0.65 9.33 14.69
C LEU A 19 0.32 9.57 15.85
N THR A 20 0.41 8.62 16.78
CA THR A 20 1.22 8.78 17.99
C THR A 20 2.70 8.64 17.72
N ASP A 21 3.09 7.68 16.89
CA ASP A 21 4.47 7.33 16.57
C ASP A 21 4.56 6.48 15.29
N ASP A 22 5.79 6.09 14.91
CA ASP A 22 6.08 5.29 13.71
C ASP A 22 5.49 3.87 13.79
N ASN A 23 5.29 3.31 15.00
CA ASN A 23 4.65 2.00 15.15
C ASN A 23 3.15 2.07 14.85
N ALA A 24 2.48 3.13 15.31
CA ALA A 24 1.09 3.39 14.96
C ALA A 24 0.95 3.63 13.44
N ALA A 25 1.88 4.36 12.83
CA ALA A 25 1.89 4.57 11.38
C ALA A 25 2.11 3.27 10.59
N TRP A 26 2.99 2.38 11.06
CA TRP A 26 3.15 1.05 10.48
C TRP A 26 1.88 0.19 10.61
N SER A 27 1.25 0.18 11.79
CA SER A 27 0.01 -0.56 12.01
C SER A 27 -1.11 -0.09 11.08
N GLU A 28 -1.21 1.22 10.87
CA GLU A 28 -2.16 1.82 9.94
C GLU A 28 -1.85 1.45 8.48
N LEU A 29 -0.58 1.51 8.07
CA LEU A 29 -0.13 1.13 6.73
C LEU A 29 -0.54 -0.32 6.38
N VAL A 30 -0.36 -1.25 7.33
CA VAL A 30 -0.76 -2.66 7.16
C VAL A 30 -2.28 -2.80 7.09
N THR A 31 -3.02 -2.01 7.87
CA THR A 31 -4.49 -2.02 7.87
C THR A 31 -5.04 -1.56 6.52
N LEU A 32 -4.57 -0.41 6.02
CA LEU A 32 -4.95 0.14 4.71
C LEU A 32 -4.60 -0.84 3.57
N CYS A 33 -3.45 -1.49 3.64
CA CYS A 33 -3.08 -2.54 2.68
C CYS A 33 -4.09 -3.70 2.67
N GLY A 34 -4.58 -4.12 3.85
CA GLY A 34 -5.61 -5.14 3.97
C GLY A 34 -6.96 -4.73 3.38
N GLU A 35 -7.34 -3.45 3.51
CA GLU A 35 -8.56 -2.89 2.91
C GLU A 35 -8.47 -2.93 1.38
N ILE A 36 -7.34 -2.48 0.81
CA ILE A 36 -7.09 -2.55 -0.63
C ILE A 36 -7.14 -3.97 -1.16
N LEU A 37 -6.54 -4.93 -0.45
CA LEU A 37 -6.59 -6.33 -0.84
C LEU A 37 -8.02 -6.86 -0.91
N ARG A 38 -8.89 -6.41 0.02
CA ARG A 38 -10.32 -6.75 -0.01
C ARG A 38 -11.05 -6.11 -1.19
N ASP A 39 -10.67 -4.90 -1.60
CA ASP A 39 -11.28 -4.24 -2.76
C ASP A 39 -10.96 -4.93 -4.10
N VAL A 40 -9.75 -5.48 -4.22
CA VAL A 40 -9.29 -6.21 -5.41
C VAL A 40 -9.54 -7.73 -5.35
N ASP A 41 -10.21 -8.22 -4.30
CA ASP A 41 -10.48 -9.63 -4.11
C ASP A 41 -11.21 -10.24 -5.32
N GLY A 42 -10.61 -11.28 -5.90
CA GLY A 42 -11.05 -11.94 -7.13
C GLY A 42 -10.93 -11.11 -8.43
N LYS A 43 -10.40 -9.88 -8.36
CA LYS A 43 -10.34 -8.93 -9.49
C LYS A 43 -8.93 -8.49 -9.87
N LEU A 44 -7.92 -8.82 -9.07
CA LEU A 44 -6.52 -8.44 -9.33
C LEU A 44 -6.02 -9.06 -10.64
N PRO A 45 -5.70 -8.26 -11.68
CA PRO A 45 -5.29 -8.81 -12.96
C PRO A 45 -3.86 -9.37 -12.92
N PRO A 46 -3.51 -10.31 -13.83
CA PRO A 46 -2.12 -10.71 -14.02
C PRO A 46 -1.23 -9.51 -14.33
N LYS A 47 0.00 -9.53 -13.82
CA LYS A 47 1.00 -8.46 -13.91
C LYS A 47 0.58 -7.15 -13.22
N ALA A 48 -0.46 -7.17 -12.39
CA ALA A 48 -0.79 -6.04 -11.55
C ALA A 48 0.29 -5.85 -10.48
N GLN A 49 0.51 -4.57 -10.16
CA GLN A 49 1.31 -4.15 -9.03
C GLN A 49 0.49 -3.18 -8.21
N LEU A 50 0.39 -3.44 -6.91
CA LEU A 50 -0.12 -2.50 -5.92
C LEU A 50 1.03 -2.12 -5.02
N GLU A 51 1.16 -0.83 -4.75
CA GLU A 51 2.21 -0.32 -3.87
C GLU A 51 1.64 0.79 -3.00
N MET A 52 1.97 0.75 -1.71
CA MET A 52 1.68 1.81 -0.75
C MET A 52 2.96 2.23 -0.04
N ARG A 53 3.18 3.54 0.05
CA ARG A 53 4.32 4.15 0.73
C ARG A 53 3.86 4.94 1.94
N LEU A 54 4.66 4.89 3.00
CA LEU A 54 4.48 5.66 4.22
C LEU A 54 5.67 6.62 4.37
N SER A 55 5.37 7.89 4.50
CA SER A 55 6.34 8.94 4.79
C SER A 55 5.96 9.73 6.04
N ASN A 56 6.97 10.19 6.79
CA ASN A 56 6.74 11.10 7.92
C ASN A 56 6.50 12.55 7.46
N GLU A 57 6.24 13.44 8.41
CA GLU A 57 6.00 14.87 8.14
C GLU A 57 7.17 15.55 7.40
N GLY A 58 8.40 15.10 7.64
CA GLY A 58 9.59 15.60 6.95
C GLY A 58 9.78 15.05 5.53
N GLY A 59 8.85 14.23 5.03
CA GLY A 59 8.94 13.58 3.72
C GLY A 59 9.92 12.42 3.66
N LYS A 60 10.43 11.95 4.81
CA LYS A 60 11.26 10.75 4.86
C LYS A 60 10.36 9.52 4.74
N GLU A 61 10.61 8.70 3.73
CA GLU A 61 9.99 7.38 3.61
C GLU A 61 10.39 6.51 4.82
N LEU A 62 9.38 5.96 5.49
CA LEU A 62 9.55 5.06 6.63
C LEU A 62 9.30 3.61 6.25
N ALA A 63 8.38 3.35 5.32
CA ALA A 63 8.03 2.01 4.89
C ALA A 63 7.35 1.99 3.51
N THR A 64 7.43 0.83 2.86
CA THR A 64 6.71 0.52 1.60
C THR A 64 6.15 -0.89 1.69
N LEU A 65 4.86 -1.07 1.34
CA LEU A 65 4.22 -2.36 1.11
C LEU A 65 3.93 -2.53 -0.38
N ARG A 66 4.26 -3.70 -0.93
CA ARG A 66 4.07 -4.02 -2.35
C ARG A 66 3.44 -5.40 -2.52
N ILE A 67 2.50 -5.50 -3.45
CA ILE A 67 1.87 -6.73 -3.91
C ILE A 67 2.08 -6.83 -5.42
N ASP A 68 2.74 -7.89 -5.86
CA ASP A 68 3.00 -8.19 -7.25
C ASP A 68 2.24 -9.47 -7.65
N ALA A 69 1.48 -9.42 -8.74
CA ALA A 69 0.65 -10.53 -9.20
C ALA A 69 1.21 -11.17 -10.48
N ASP A 70 1.77 -12.36 -10.37
CA ASP A 70 2.26 -13.13 -11.52
C ASP A 70 1.39 -14.36 -11.77
N ARG A 71 0.85 -14.47 -13.00
CA ARG A 71 0.10 -15.65 -13.45
C ARG A 71 0.97 -16.50 -14.37
N HIS A 72 1.20 -17.74 -13.97
CA HIS A 72 1.81 -18.76 -14.81
C HIS A 72 0.72 -19.61 -15.46
N THR A 73 0.68 -19.66 -16.79
CA THR A 73 -0.21 -20.56 -17.54
C THR A 73 0.58 -21.75 -18.04
N GLU A 74 0.04 -22.96 -17.88
CA GLU A 74 0.57 -24.11 -18.61
C GLU A 74 0.36 -23.89 -20.11
N ASN A 75 1.40 -24.06 -20.92
CA ASN A 75 1.25 -24.06 -22.37
C ASN A 75 0.38 -25.26 -22.76
N PRO A 76 -0.75 -25.07 -23.45
CA PRO A 76 -1.47 -26.20 -24.02
C PRO A 76 -0.54 -26.82 -25.07
N THR A 77 -0.23 -28.09 -24.87
CA THR A 77 0.58 -28.91 -25.78
C THR A 77 -0.18 -29.16 -27.08
#